data_AF-A0A4Q3ULY3-F1
#
_entry.id   AF-A0A4Q3ULY3-F1
#
_cell.length_a   1.000
_cell.length_b   1.000
_cell.length_c   1.000
_cell.angle_alpha   90.00
_cell.angle_beta   90.00
_cell.angle_gamma   90.00
#
_symmetry.space_group_name_H-M   'P 1'
#
loop_
_entity.id
_entity.type
_entity.pdbx_description
1 polymer ?
#
loop_
_entity_poly.entity_id
_entity_poly.type
_entity_poly.pdbx_seq_one_letter_code
_entity_poly.pdbx_strand_id
1 'polypeptide(L)' 'MSLYKSILRPLAFQLDPERAHEIAMGLVEKGLFRADVPDDPKLAREFFGVKFRNPVGLAAGMDKS' A
#
# COMPACT_ATOMS: atom_id res chain seq x y z
N MET A 1 -10.33 -15.89 -5.07
CA MET A 1 -10.39 -14.44 -5.38
C MET A 1 -10.55 -13.68 -4.08
N SER A 2 -9.76 -12.64 -3.82
CA SER A 2 -9.86 -11.85 -2.57
C SER A 2 -10.98 -10.81 -2.67
N LEU A 3 -11.54 -10.41 -1.51
CA LEU A 3 -12.51 -9.31 -1.40
C LEU A 3 -12.05 -8.05 -2.16
N TYR A 4 -10.75 -7.75 -2.09
CA TYR A 4 -10.15 -6.66 -2.86
C TYR A 4 -10.38 -6.80 -4.36
N LYS A 5 -10.10 -7.97 -4.95
CA LYS A 5 -10.22 -8.19 -6.40
C LYS A 5 -11.67 -8.26 -6.86
N SER A 6 -12.57 -8.82 -6.05
CA SER A 6 -13.96 -9.05 -6.46
C SER A 6 -14.90 -7.87 -6.22
N ILE A 7 -14.62 -7.01 -5.22
CA ILE A 7 -15.54 -5.94 -4.81
C ILE A 7 -14.84 -4.58 -4.79
N LEU A 8 -13.79 -4.42 -3.99
CA LEU A 8 -13.18 -3.10 -3.78
C LEU A 8 -12.57 -2.52 -5.06
N ARG A 9 -11.85 -3.34 -5.83
CA ARG A 9 -11.19 -2.90 -7.07
C ARG A 9 -12.20 -2.51 -8.15
N PRO A 10 -13.23 -3.31 -8.49
CA PRO A 10 -14.25 -2.88 -9.46
C PRO A 10 -14.95 -1.57 -9.07
N LEU A 11 -15.29 -1.39 -7.79
CA LEU A 11 -15.94 -0.16 -7.31
C LEU A 11 -15.02 1.05 -7.36
N ALA A 12 -13.76 0.90 -6.93
CA ALA A 12 -12.78 2.00 -6.98
C ALA A 12 -12.54 2.49 -8.41
N PHE A 13 -12.57 1.59 -9.40
CA PHE A 13 -12.36 1.92 -10.82
C PHE A 13 -13.57 2.61 -11.47
N GLN A 14 -14.69 2.74 -10.76
CA GLN A 14 -15.85 3.54 -11.20
C GLN A 14 -15.81 4.99 -10.71
N LEU A 15 -14.88 5.32 -9.80
CA LEU A 15 -14.71 6.67 -9.25
C LEU A 15 -13.70 7.47 -10.06
N ASP A 16 -13.74 8.80 -9.90
CA ASP A 16 -12.62 9.65 -10.32
C ASP A 16 -11.31 9.17 -9.65
N PRO A 17 -10.18 9.12 -10.37
CA PRO A 17 -8.93 8.59 -9.83
C PRO A 17 -8.44 9.30 -8.56
N GLU A 18 -8.54 10.62 -8.51
CA GLU A 18 -8.09 11.39 -7.34
C GLU A 18 -9.05 11.15 -6.17
N ARG A 19 -10.35 11.08 -6.45
CA ARG A 19 -11.33 10.74 -5.41
C ARG A 19 -11.12 9.34 -4.83
N ALA A 20 -10.79 8.36 -5.66
CA ALA A 20 -10.45 7.01 -5.21
C ALA A 20 -9.18 7.01 -4.35
N HIS A 21 -8.20 7.82 -4.72
CA HIS A 21 -6.95 8.01 -3.97
C HIS A 21 -7.20 8.61 -2.59
N GLU A 22 -7.94 9.73 -2.49
CA GLU A 22 -8.32 10.36 -1.21
C GLU A 22 -9.03 9.39 -0.27
N ILE A 23 -9.99 8.62 -0.79
CA ILE A 23 -10.70 7.60 -0.01
C ILE A 23 -9.73 6.53 0.49
N ALA A 24 -8.85 6.03 -0.38
CA ALA A 24 -7.87 5.01 0.00
C ALA A 24 -6.93 5.53 1.10
N MET A 25 -6.41 6.75 0.97
CA MET A 25 -5.54 7.38 1.98
C MET A 25 -6.27 7.57 3.31
N GLY A 26 -7.50 8.07 3.30
CA GLY A 26 -8.29 8.23 4.53
C GLY A 26 -8.61 6.91 5.24
N LEU A 27 -8.66 5.78 4.50
CA LEU A 27 -8.81 4.45 5.09
C LEU A 27 -7.48 3.92 5.67
N VAL A 28 -6.35 4.23 5.04
CA VAL A 28 -5.01 3.90 5.56
C VAL A 28 -4.72 4.69 6.84
N GLU A 29 -5.02 5.99 6.88
CA GLU A 29 -4.88 6.84 8.07
C GLU A 29 -5.71 6.34 9.25
N LYS A 30 -6.91 5.83 8.99
CA LYS A 30 -7.78 5.21 10.00
C LYS A 30 -7.32 3.81 10.42
N GLY A 31 -6.25 3.29 9.84
CA GLY A 31 -5.71 1.96 10.15
C GLY A 31 -6.60 0.80 9.70
N LEU A 32 -7.53 1.03 8.77
CA LEU A 32 -8.46 0.00 8.28
C LEU A 32 -7.80 -1.00 7.32
N PHE A 33 -6.61 -0.66 6.82
CA PHE A 33 -5.76 -1.58 6.09
C PHE A 33 -4.47 -1.81 6.88
N ARG A 34 -4.36 -3.01 7.46
CA ARG A 34 -3.12 -3.52 8.05
C ARG A 34 -2.70 -4.79 7.32
N ALA A 35 -1.47 -4.79 6.83
CA ALA A 35 -0.82 -5.99 6.35
C ALA A 35 0.14 -6.44 7.44
N ASP A 36 -0.17 -7.55 8.10
CA ASP A 36 0.78 -8.22 9.01
C ASP A 36 1.51 -9.30 8.20
N VAL A 37 2.54 -8.86 7.47
CA VAL A 37 3.38 -9.75 6.66
C VAL A 37 4.68 -9.96 7.42
N PRO A 38 5.00 -11.20 7.81
CA PRO A 38 6.25 -11.48 8.51
C PRO A 38 7.45 -11.20 7.60
N ASP A 39 8.49 -10.59 8.16
CA ASP A 39 9.73 -10.33 7.45
C ASP A 39 10.53 -11.64 7.27
N ASP A 40 11.03 -11.89 6.05
CA ASP A 40 11.98 -12.97 5.78
C ASP A 40 13.41 -12.40 5.78
N PRO A 41 14.34 -12.88 6.63
CA PRO A 41 15.73 -12.44 6.66
C PRO A 41 16.44 -12.48 5.28
N LYS A 42 16.02 -13.38 4.37
CA LYS A 42 16.58 -13.47 3.01
C LYS A 42 16.22 -12.27 2.13
N LEU A 43 15.18 -11.51 2.49
CA LEU A 43 14.74 -10.32 1.76
C LEU A 43 15.39 -9.04 2.25
N ALA A 44 16.09 -9.06 3.39
CA ALA A 44 16.75 -7.88 3.92
C ALA A 44 17.75 -7.28 2.92
N ARG A 45 17.74 -5.95 2.78
CA ARG A 45 18.63 -5.20 1.86
C ARG A 45 19.27 -4.04 2.58
N GLU A 46 20.44 -3.64 2.09
CA GLU A 46 21.09 -2.39 2.47
C GLU A 46 21.33 -1.57 1.22
N PHE A 47 20.81 -0.34 1.20
CA PHE A 47 21.02 0.62 0.12
C PHE A 47 21.46 1.94 0.73
N PHE A 48 22.54 2.53 0.22
CA PHE A 48 23.05 3.82 0.70
C PHE A 48 23.29 3.87 2.23
N GLY A 49 23.68 2.76 2.84
CA GLY A 49 23.87 2.63 4.30
C GLY A 49 22.59 2.51 5.13
N VAL A 50 21.42 2.44 4.50
CA VAL A 50 20.12 2.24 5.15
C VAL A 50 19.68 0.79 5.01
N LYS A 51 19.30 0.16 6.12
CA LYS A 51 18.81 -1.23 6.16
C LYS A 51 17.30 -1.27 5.98
N PHE A 52 16.85 -2.07 5.01
CA PHE A 52 15.45 -2.33 4.71
C PHE A 52 15.12 -3.78 5.00
N ARG A 53 13.95 -4.03 5.60
CA ARG A 53 13.50 -5.38 5.99
C ARG A 53 13.21 -6.27 4.78
N ASN A 54 12.79 -5.66 3.67
CA ASN A 54 12.55 -6.30 2.40
C ASN A 54 12.72 -5.28 1.25
N PRO A 55 12.80 -5.69 -0.03
CA PRO A 55 13.06 -4.78 -1.15
C PRO A 55 11.78 -4.07 -1.67
N VAL A 56 10.65 -4.17 -0.97
CA VAL A 56 9.37 -3.58 -1.41
C VAL A 56 9.12 -2.28 -0.68
N GLY A 57 8.81 -1.21 -1.43
CA GLY A 57 8.48 0.10 -0.88
C GLY A 57 7.34 0.76 -1.67
N LEU A 58 6.74 1.79 -1.07
CA LEU A 58 5.79 2.68 -1.75
C LEU A 58 6.58 3.80 -2.45
N ALA A 59 6.28 4.05 -3.71
CA ALA A 59 6.90 5.12 -4.47
C ALA A 59 6.38 6.50 -4.02
N ALA A 60 7.18 7.54 -4.27
CA ALA A 60 6.76 8.92 -4.11
C ALA A 60 5.51 9.22 -4.95
N GLY A 61 4.67 10.12 -4.46
CA GLY A 61 3.39 10.45 -5.10
C GLY A 61 2.22 9.56 -4.66
N MET A 62 2.44 8.55 -3.82
CA MET A 62 1.35 7.82 -3.16
C MET A 62 0.85 8.54 -1.90
N ASP A 63 1.75 9.07 -1.08
CA ASP A 63 1.39 9.96 0.02
C ASP A 63 1.98 11.32 -0.31
N LYS A 64 1.14 12.18 -0.90
CA LYS A 64 1.53 13.50 -1.44
C LYS A 64 1.33 14.64 -0.46
N SER A 65 0.80 14.36 0.73
CA SER A 65 0.31 15.31 1.75
C SER A 65 0.87 16.73 1.66
#